data_AF-A0A7Y5YK87-F1
#
_entry.id   AF-A0A7Y5YK87-F1
#
_cell.length_a   1.000
_cell.length_b   1.000
_cell.length_c   1.000
_cell.angle_alpha   90.00
_cell.angle_beta   90.00
_cell.angle_gamma   90.00
#
_symmetry.space_group_name_H-M   'P 1'
#
loop_
_entity.id
_entity.type
_entity.pdbx_description
1 polymer ?
#
loop_
_entity_poly.entity_id
_entity_poly.type
_entity_poly.pdbx_seq_one_letter_code
_entity_poly.pdbx_strand_id
1 'polypeptide(L)'
;MAAPSTRKSGKGTINAIRKVWVDATSTTFAIIMADDGRSRLAVRIGLNLTEDGDDYFLVGDRVRYTVVTGSEFPRAQDLMKFPL
;
A
#
# COMPACT_ATOMS: atom_id res chain seq x y z
N MET A 1 -23.09 -1.87 -17.10
CA MET A 1 -23.18 -1.96 -15.63
C MET A 1 -21.78 -2.09 -15.07
N ALA A 2 -21.31 -1.16 -14.25
CA ALA A 2 -20.06 -1.34 -13.52
C ALA A 2 -20.24 -2.47 -12.50
N ALA A 3 -19.36 -3.47 -12.50
CA ALA A 3 -19.41 -4.52 -11.50
C ALA A 3 -19.31 -3.89 -10.09
N PRO A 4 -20.10 -4.36 -9.11
CA PRO A 4 -20.06 -3.80 -7.77
C PRO A 4 -18.66 -3.97 -7.19
N SER A 5 -18.03 -2.85 -6.85
CA SER A 5 -16.71 -2.88 -6.20
C SER A 5 -16.88 -3.23 -4.72
N THR A 6 -16.22 -4.28 -4.27
CA THR A 6 -16.21 -4.69 -2.86
C THR A 6 -14.95 -4.15 -2.20
N ARG A 7 -15.11 -3.41 -1.10
CA ARG A 7 -14.02 -2.85 -0.30
C ARG A 7 -13.83 -3.68 0.95
N LYS A 8 -12.61 -4.16 1.20
CA LYS A 8 -12.26 -4.94 2.38
C LYS A 8 -11.02 -4.35 3.05
N SER A 9 -11.09 -4.06 4.34
CA SER A 9 -9.89 -3.68 5.10
C SER A 9 -8.99 -4.89 5.35
N GLY A 10 -7.69 -4.69 5.25
CA GLY A 10 -6.65 -5.66 5.62
C GLY A 10 -5.61 -5.04 6.54
N LYS A 11 -4.77 -5.89 7.12
CA LYS A 11 -3.65 -5.54 8.00
C LYS A 11 -2.41 -6.31 7.56
N GLY A 12 -1.25 -5.73 7.78
CA GLY A 12 0.01 -6.39 7.50
C GLY A 12 1.21 -5.54 7.87
N THR A 13 2.37 -5.98 7.42
CA THR A 13 3.65 -5.32 7.66
C THR A 13 4.31 -4.95 6.34
N ILE A 14 4.87 -3.75 6.25
CA ILE A 14 5.69 -3.36 5.10
C ILE A 14 6.96 -4.21 5.08
N ASN A 15 7.15 -5.03 4.06
CA ASN A 15 8.38 -5.82 3.89
C ASN A 15 9.42 -5.11 3.02
N ALA A 16 8.97 -4.28 2.08
CA ALA A 16 9.85 -3.53 1.19
C ALA A 16 9.16 -2.27 0.67
N ILE A 17 9.97 -1.27 0.30
CA ILE A 17 9.52 -0.07 -0.42
C ILE A 17 10.30 -0.01 -1.74
N ARG A 18 9.59 0.21 -2.85
CA ARG A 18 10.16 0.20 -4.20
C ARG A 18 9.75 1.46 -4.96
N LYS A 19 10.74 2.18 -5.49
CA LYS A 19 10.52 3.27 -6.45
C LYS A 19 10.62 2.69 -7.86
N VAL A 20 9.54 2.83 -8.62
CA VAL A 20 9.44 2.37 -10.02
C VAL A 20 9.42 3.60 -10.92
N TRP A 21 10.23 3.59 -11.97
CA TRP A 21 10.29 4.65 -12.97
C TRP A 21 9.63 4.19 -14.26
N VAL A 22 8.78 5.06 -14.82
CA VAL A 22 8.23 4.92 -16.16
C VAL A 22 8.51 6.25 -16.86
N ASP A 23 9.43 6.23 -17.82
CA ASP A 23 10.01 7.42 -18.44
C ASP A 23 10.51 8.42 -17.36
N ALA A 24 9.98 9.65 -17.36
CA ALA A 24 10.31 10.69 -16.38
C ALA A 24 9.46 10.61 -15.09
N THR A 25 8.48 9.71 -15.01
CA THR A 25 7.55 9.63 -13.88
C THR A 25 7.97 8.53 -12.91
N SER A 26 8.27 8.89 -11.66
CA SER A 26 8.51 7.92 -10.59
C SER A 26 7.25 7.69 -9.75
N THR A 27 6.98 6.43 -9.41
CA THR A 27 5.95 6.06 -8.45
C THR A 27 6.54 5.14 -7.38
N THR A 28 6.27 5.44 -6.12
CA THR A 28 6.72 4.63 -4.99
C THR A 28 5.63 3.66 -4.56
N PHE A 29 6.01 2.43 -4.24
CA PHE A 29 5.12 1.38 -3.77
C PHE A 29 5.63 0.79 -2.46
N ALA A 30 4.74 0.67 -1.48
CA ALA A 30 4.94 -0.18 -0.31
C ALA A 30 4.50 -1.61 -0.63
N ILE A 31 5.37 -2.58 -0.36
CA ILE A 31 5.10 -4.00 -0.49
C ILE A 31 4.74 -4.53 0.90
N ILE A 32 3.49 -4.93 1.07
CA ILE A 32 2.91 -5.37 2.34
C ILE A 32 2.82 -6.89 2.33
N MET A 33 3.34 -7.50 3.39
CA MET A 33 3.02 -8.88 3.74
C MET A 33 1.78 -8.85 4.62
N ALA A 34 0.66 -9.40 4.13
CA ALA A 34 -0.58 -9.46 4.89
C ALA A 34 -0.43 -10.41 6.10
N ASP A 35 -1.16 -10.12 7.18
CA ASP A 35 -1.16 -10.95 8.40
C ASP A 35 -1.67 -12.39 8.17
N ASP A 36 -2.37 -12.64 7.05
CA ASP A 36 -2.75 -13.99 6.63
C ASP A 36 -1.55 -14.87 6.22
N GLY A 37 -0.35 -14.27 6.14
CA GLY A 37 0.93 -14.91 5.84
C GLY A 37 1.06 -15.42 4.40
N ARG A 38 0.03 -15.28 3.57
CA ARG A 38 -0.05 -15.87 2.23
C ARG A 38 -0.06 -14.84 1.12
N SER A 39 -0.51 -13.61 1.41
CA SER A 39 -0.72 -12.58 0.40
C SER A 39 0.35 -11.47 0.48
N ARG A 40 0.91 -11.10 -0.67
CA ARG A 40 1.73 -9.89 -0.84
C ARG A 40 0.97 -8.86 -1.67
N LEU A 41 0.95 -7.62 -1.21
CA LEU A 41 0.21 -6.53 -1.85
C LEU A 41 1.14 -5.36 -2.12
N ALA A 42 1.01 -4.75 -3.30
CA ALA A 42 1.67 -3.49 -3.62
C ALA A 42 0.66 -2.35 -3.45
N VAL A 43 0.99 -1.38 -2.60
CA VAL A 43 0.20 -0.16 -2.40
C VAL A 43 1.01 1.02 -2.89
N ARG A 44 0.44 1.82 -3.79
CA ARG A 44 1.06 3.08 -4.21
C ARG A 44 1.10 4.03 -3.02
N ILE A 45 2.30 4.47 -2.65
CA ILE A 45 2.50 5.53 -1.66
C ILE A 45 2.96 6.78 -2.42
N GLY A 46 2.48 7.95 -1.97
CA GLY A 46 2.79 9.23 -2.60
C GLY A 46 4.24 9.65 -2.36
N LEU A 47 4.45 10.93 -2.03
CA LEU A 47 5.80 11.46 -1.73
C LEU A 47 6.49 10.68 -0.59
N ASN A 48 5.72 10.05 0.31
CA ASN A 48 6.19 9.31 1.49
C ASN A 48 7.08 10.14 2.43
N LEU A 49 6.86 11.44 2.54
CA LEU A 49 7.66 12.31 3.41
C LEU A 49 6.78 12.93 4.51
N THR A 50 7.33 13.02 5.72
CA THR A 50 6.81 13.85 6.81
C THR A 50 7.06 15.33 6.52
N GLU A 51 6.49 16.23 7.33
CA GLU A 51 6.77 17.67 7.25
C GLU A 51 8.25 17.99 7.48
N ASP A 52 8.93 17.18 8.30
CA ASP A 52 10.37 17.27 8.59
C ASP A 52 11.26 16.68 7.47
N GLY A 53 10.67 16.03 6.46
CA GLY A 53 11.40 15.42 5.35
C GLY A 53 11.89 13.99 5.58
N ASP A 54 11.47 13.34 6.67
CA ASP A 54 11.73 11.93 6.94
C ASP A 54 10.76 11.02 6.19
N ASP A 55 11.16 9.76 5.96
CA ASP A 55 10.27 8.75 5.38
C ASP A 55 9.07 8.48 6.30
N TYR A 56 7.85 8.77 5.82
CA TYR A 56 6.64 8.53 6.60
C TYR A 56 6.43 7.04 6.83
N PHE A 57 6.53 6.20 5.79
CA PHE A 57 6.49 4.74 5.89
C PHE A 57 7.88 4.13 5.79
N LEU A 58 8.14 3.12 6.62
CA LEU A 58 9.38 2.36 6.72
C LEU A 58 9.12 0.86 6.63
N VAL A 59 10.16 0.10 6.27
CA VAL A 59 10.13 -1.36 6.36
C VAL A 59 9.99 -1.77 7.82
N GLY A 60 9.08 -2.71 8.10
CA GLY A 60 8.72 -3.14 9.45
C GLY A 60 7.48 -2.44 10.03
N ASP A 61 7.02 -1.34 9.43
CA ASP A 61 5.80 -0.68 9.89
C ASP A 61 4.58 -1.58 9.75
N ARG A 62 3.81 -1.65 10.84
CA ARG A 62 2.48 -2.25 10.84
C ARG A 62 1.47 -1.27 10.25
N VAL A 63 0.73 -1.74 9.26
CA VAL A 63 -0.17 -0.90 8.47
C VAL A 63 -1.53 -1.54 8.25
N ARG A 64 -2.55 -0.69 8.18
CA ARG A 64 -3.88 -1.02 7.67
C ARG A 64 -4.00 -0.51 6.24
N TYR A 65 -4.72 -1.26 5.42
CA TYR A 65 -5.01 -0.90 4.03
C TYR A 65 -6.43 -1.32 3.65
N THR A 66 -6.93 -0.80 2.53
CA THR A 66 -8.20 -1.20 1.93
C THR A 66 -7.94 -1.86 0.58
N VAL A 67 -8.42 -3.09 0.40
CA VAL A 67 -8.44 -3.78 -0.88
C VAL A 67 -9.78 -3.51 -1.55
N VAL A 68 -9.72 -2.97 -2.75
CA VAL A 68 -10.87 -2.79 -3.64
C VAL A 68 -10.83 -3.88 -4.69
N THR A 69 -11.87 -4.69 -4.72
CA THR A 69 -12.09 -5.80 -5.67
C THR A 69 -13.28 -5.46 -6.55
N GLY A 70 -13.33 -5.96 -7.80
CA GLY A 70 -14.39 -5.63 -8.78
C GLY A 70 -13.93 -4.76 -9.95
N SER A 71 -12.65 -4.33 -9.96
CA SER A 71 -11.91 -3.93 -11.16
C SER A 71 -11.14 -5.12 -11.73
N GLU A 72 -10.74 -5.07 -13.02
CA GLU A 72 -9.94 -6.12 -13.67
C GLU A 72 -8.68 -6.52 -12.86
N PHE A 73 -8.15 -5.60 -12.05
CA PHE A 73 -7.07 -5.84 -11.11
C PHE A 73 -7.47 -5.36 -9.71
N PRO A 74 -7.38 -6.22 -8.68
CA PRO A 74 -7.53 -5.80 -7.28
C PRO A 74 -6.52 -4.72 -6.95
N ARG A 75 -6.96 -3.66 -6.28
CA ARG A 75 -6.07 -2.56 -5.86
C ARG A 75 -6.10 -2.42 -4.35
N ALA A 76 -4.93 -2.22 -3.76
CA ALA A 76 -4.81 -1.87 -2.36
C ALA A 76 -4.48 -0.38 -2.24
N GLN A 77 -5.17 0.31 -1.33
CA GLN A 77 -5.14 1.76 -1.13
C GLN A 77 -5.36 2.13 0.34
N ASP A 78 -5.40 3.43 0.65
CA ASP A 78 -5.70 3.97 1.98
C ASP A 78 -4.74 3.43 3.07
N LEU A 79 -3.44 3.46 2.78
CA LEU A 79 -2.41 2.96 3.69
C LEU A 79 -2.31 3.86 4.92
N MET A 80 -2.41 3.27 6.11
CA MET A 80 -2.32 3.98 7.39
C MET A 80 -1.46 3.18 8.36
N LYS A 81 -0.62 3.87 9.15
CA LYS A 81 0.10 3.24 10.26
C LYS A 81 -0.88 2.83 11.36
N PHE A 82 -0.60 1.71 12.02
CA PHE A 82 -1.20 1.47 13.32
C PHE A 82 -0.62 2.45 14.35
N PRO A 83 -1.45 3.10 15.18
CA PRO A 83 -0.93 3.79 16.35
C PRO A 83 -0.22 2.76 17.24
N LEU A 84 0.95 3.14 17.75
CA LEU A 84 1.69 2.41 18.77
C LEU A 84 0.84 2.23 20.03
#